data_AF-A0A4R1JV94-F1
#
_entry.id   AF-A0A4R1JV94-F1
#
_cell.length_a   1.000
_cell.length_b   1.000
_cell.length_c   1.000
_cell.angle_alpha   90.00
_cell.angle_beta   90.00
_cell.angle_gamma   90.00
#
_symmetry.space_group_name_H-M   'P 1'
#
loop_
_entity.id
_entity.type
_entity.pdbx_description
1 polymer ?
#
loop_
_entity_poly.entity_id
_entity_poly.type
_entity_poly.pdbx_seq_one_letter_code
_entity_poly.pdbx_strand_id
1 'polypeptide(L)'
;MMHKISEYSNELKLLLYGVFMYLEMDVEIVKVLFYLMVMDTFLGIIKTIVLNNAFSFKKLALGFVSKLAVLLIPTALALMSKGLNYNFKWFVTIVMDLLIVSDGISIISNIIAIKTKKEVENFDAMTLILKSIRERLIQLFKRLLITIDPKYHIEK
;
A
#
# COMPACT_ATOMS: atom_id res chain seq x y z
N MET A 1 -34.85 -6.71 -6.20
CA MET A 1 -33.81 -5.69 -5.96
C MET A 1 -32.56 -6.30 -5.31
N MET A 2 -32.68 -7.11 -4.25
CA MET A 2 -31.55 -7.87 -3.66
C MET A 2 -30.78 -8.75 -4.67
N HIS A 3 -31.47 -9.46 -5.57
CA HIS A 3 -30.84 -10.35 -6.56
C HIS A 3 -29.93 -9.60 -7.57
N LYS A 4 -30.37 -8.43 -8.05
CA LYS A 4 -29.57 -7.59 -8.95
C LYS A 4 -28.33 -7.03 -8.23
N ILE A 5 -28.47 -6.62 -6.96
CA ILE A 5 -27.34 -6.11 -6.16
C ILE A 5 -26.29 -7.21 -5.93
N SER A 6 -26.71 -8.45 -5.71
CA SER A 6 -25.77 -9.58 -5.59
C SER A 6 -25.07 -9.93 -6.91
N GLU A 7 -25.77 -9.82 -8.05
CA GLU A 7 -25.17 -10.03 -9.37
C GLU A 7 -24.06 -8.99 -9.65
N TYR A 8 -24.35 -7.70 -9.51
CA TYR A 8 -23.35 -6.64 -9.68
C TYR A 8 -22.15 -6.79 -8.72
N SER A 9 -22.40 -7.21 -7.48
CA SER A 9 -21.33 -7.48 -6.51
C SER A 9 -20.44 -8.64 -6.95
N ASN A 10 -21.03 -9.69 -7.52
CA ASN A 10 -20.29 -10.84 -8.01
C ASN A 10 -19.46 -10.49 -9.25
N GLU A 11 -20.02 -9.74 -10.20
CA GLU A 11 -19.29 -9.26 -11.37
C GLU A 11 -18.10 -8.39 -10.98
N LEU A 12 -18.29 -7.46 -10.04
CA LEU A 12 -17.20 -6.62 -9.53
C LEU A 12 -16.11 -7.45 -8.85
N LYS A 13 -16.48 -8.44 -8.02
CA LYS A 13 -15.52 -9.37 -7.41
C LYS A 13 -14.73 -10.13 -8.48
N LEU A 14 -15.42 -10.65 -9.50
CA LEU A 14 -14.80 -11.39 -10.59
C LEU A 14 -13.81 -10.52 -11.37
N LEU A 15 -14.16 -9.26 -11.64
CA LEU A 15 -13.28 -8.29 -12.27
C LEU A 15 -12.04 -8.04 -11.42
N LEU A 16 -12.20 -7.77 -10.12
CA LEU A 16 -11.09 -7.54 -9.20
C LEU A 16 -10.17 -8.76 -9.08
N TYR A 17 -10.72 -9.97 -8.93
CA TYR A 17 -9.94 -11.20 -8.93
C TYR A 17 -9.21 -11.42 -10.26
N GLY A 18 -9.88 -11.12 -11.38
CA GLY A 18 -9.27 -11.16 -12.71
C GLY A 18 -8.06 -10.23 -12.83
N VAL A 19 -8.16 -9.01 -12.30
CA VAL A 19 -7.03 -8.06 -12.26
C VAL A 19 -5.87 -8.62 -11.41
N PHE A 20 -6.13 -9.10 -10.20
CA PHE A 20 -5.06 -9.62 -9.35
C PHE A 20 -4.40 -10.88 -9.92
N MET A 21 -5.19 -11.79 -10.49
CA MET A 21 -4.70 -12.98 -11.17
C MET A 21 -3.87 -12.61 -12.40
N TYR A 22 -4.34 -11.64 -13.20
CA TYR A 22 -3.59 -11.12 -14.35
C TYR A 22 -2.25 -10.48 -13.94
N LEU A 23 -2.21 -9.80 -12.80
CA LEU A 23 -1.01 -9.18 -12.25
C LEU A 23 -0.10 -10.17 -11.50
N GLU A 24 -0.47 -11.46 -11.43
CA GLU A 24 0.25 -12.51 -10.70
C GLU A 24 0.50 -12.16 -9.23
N MET A 25 -0.37 -11.32 -8.66
CA MET A 25 -0.32 -10.94 -7.26
C MET A 25 -0.95 -12.03 -6.39
N ASP A 26 -0.36 -12.25 -5.23
CA ASP A 26 -0.95 -13.14 -4.24
C ASP A 26 -2.20 -12.50 -3.63
N VAL A 27 -3.35 -13.06 -4.00
CA VAL A 27 -4.67 -12.61 -3.57
C VAL A 27 -4.83 -12.72 -2.05
N GLU A 28 -4.16 -13.66 -1.40
CA GLU A 28 -4.19 -13.81 0.05
C GLU A 28 -3.49 -12.63 0.73
N ILE A 29 -2.31 -12.24 0.25
CA ILE A 29 -1.56 -11.08 0.75
C ILE A 29 -2.38 -9.79 0.59
N VAL A 30 -3.03 -9.60 -0.56
CA VAL A 30 -3.90 -8.44 -0.81
C VAL A 30 -5.07 -8.39 0.17
N LYS A 31 -5.71 -9.54 0.45
CA LYS A 31 -6.79 -9.63 1.44
C LYS A 31 -6.31 -9.28 2.85
N VAL A 32 -5.17 -9.83 3.27
CA VAL A 32 -4.56 -9.53 4.58
C VAL A 32 -4.35 -8.03 4.73
N LEU A 33 -3.73 -7.40 3.73
CA LEU A 33 -3.44 -5.99 3.75
C LEU A 33 -4.73 -5.14 3.76
N PHE A 34 -5.76 -5.52 2.99
CA PHE A 34 -7.07 -4.87 3.06
C PHE A 34 -7.67 -4.89 4.48
N TYR A 35 -7.65 -6.05 5.16
CA TYR A 35 -8.16 -6.15 6.53
C TYR A 35 -7.36 -5.33 7.52
N LEU A 36 -6.02 -5.30 7.39
CA LEU A 36 -5.16 -4.47 8.24
C LEU A 36 -5.45 -2.99 8.08
N MET A 37 -5.62 -2.51 6.85
CA MET A 37 -5.93 -1.10 6.58
C MET A 37 -7.27 -0.67 7.19
N VAL A 38 -8.30 -1.54 7.11
CA VAL A 38 -9.61 -1.29 7.72
C VAL A 38 -9.49 -1.22 9.23
N MET A 39 -8.80 -2.20 9.85
CA MET A 39 -8.59 -2.23 11.29
C MET A 39 -7.79 -1.02 11.79
N ASP A 40 -6.72 -0.65 11.08
CA ASP A 40 -5.91 0.51 11.42
C ASP A 40 -6.73 1.81 11.34
N THR A 41 -7.58 1.96 10.31
CA THR A 41 -8.45 3.14 10.18
C THR A 41 -9.46 3.21 11.32
N PHE A 42 -10.07 2.08 11.68
CA PHE A 42 -10.98 1.99 12.81
C PHE A 42 -10.31 2.37 14.13
N LEU A 43 -9.12 1.83 14.41
CA LEU A 43 -8.34 2.17 15.60
C LEU A 43 -7.88 3.64 15.60
N GLY A 44 -7.51 4.19 14.44
CA GLY A 44 -7.17 5.61 14.29
C GLY A 44 -8.33 6.55 14.63
N ILE A 45 -9.57 6.17 14.27
CA ILE A 45 -10.79 6.89 14.64
C ILE A 45 -10.98 6.83 16.17
N ILE A 46 -10.90 5.65 16.77
CA ILE A 46 -11.03 5.48 18.22
C ILE A 46 -9.98 6.31 18.96
N LYS A 47 -8.71 6.25 18.53
CA LYS A 47 -7.62 7.05 19.09
C LYS A 47 -7.96 8.54 19.08
N THR A 48 -8.47 9.06 17.96
CA THR A 48 -8.81 10.48 17.82
C THR A 48 -9.87 10.90 18.84
N ILE A 49 -10.88 10.05 19.05
CA ILE A 49 -11.94 10.29 20.05
C ILE A 49 -11.37 10.22 21.47
N VAL A 50 -10.57 9.21 21.79
CA VAL A 50 -9.99 9.00 23.14
C VAL A 50 -9.05 10.13 23.54
N LEU A 51 -8.30 10.69 22.59
CA LEU A 51 -7.38 11.80 22.83
C LEU A 51 -8.08 13.17 22.82
N ASN A 52 -9.41 13.23 22.69
CA ASN A 52 -10.19 14.48 22.56
C ASN A 52 -9.69 15.40 21.42
N ASN A 53 -9.10 14.80 20.38
CA ASN A 53 -8.69 15.53 19.19
C ASN A 53 -9.92 15.87 18.34
N ALA A 54 -9.91 17.03 17.68
CA ALA A 54 -11.02 17.44 16.82
C ALA A 54 -11.21 16.43 15.67
N PHE A 55 -12.28 15.64 15.75
CA PHE A 55 -12.68 14.73 14.70
C PHE A 55 -13.10 15.53 13.47
N SER A 56 -12.54 15.18 12.31
CA SER A 56 -12.88 15.80 11.04
C SER A 56 -13.05 14.73 9.98
N PHE A 57 -14.23 14.69 9.36
CA PHE A 57 -14.49 13.79 8.25
C PHE A 57 -13.50 14.00 7.10
N LYS A 58 -13.05 15.24 6.87
CA LYS A 58 -12.01 15.56 5.89
C LYS A 58 -10.68 14.87 6.20
N LYS A 59 -10.27 14.83 7.48
CA LYS A 59 -9.04 14.13 7.91
C LYS A 59 -9.16 12.62 7.74
N LEU A 60 -10.32 12.04 8.07
CA LEU A 60 -10.61 10.63 7.85
C LEU A 60 -10.57 10.27 6.36
N ALA A 61 -11.28 11.03 5.53
CA ALA A 61 -11.29 10.83 4.08
C ALA A 61 -9.89 10.95 3.48
N LEU A 62 -9.10 11.93 3.90
CA LEU A 62 -7.71 12.08 3.48
C LEU A 62 -6.87 10.87 3.86
N GLY A 63 -6.94 10.40 5.11
CA GLY A 63 -6.20 9.22 5.56
C GLY A 63 -6.59 7.95 4.80
N PHE A 64 -7.87 7.76 4.52
CA PHE A 64 -8.36 6.64 3.71
C PHE A 64 -7.87 6.72 2.25
N VAL A 65 -7.95 7.90 1.62
CA VAL A 65 -7.45 8.12 0.26
C VAL A 65 -5.94 7.90 0.19
N SER A 66 -5.16 8.38 1.16
CA SER A 66 -3.71 8.15 1.22
C SER A 66 -3.38 6.65 1.27
N LYS A 67 -4.13 5.87 2.06
CA LYS A 67 -4.00 4.41 2.08
C LYS A 67 -4.31 3.78 0.73
N LEU A 68 -5.44 4.15 0.10
CA LEU A 68 -5.75 3.66 -1.24
C LEU A 68 -4.69 4.03 -2.28
N ALA A 69 -4.09 5.23 -2.19
CA ALA A 69 -2.99 5.62 -3.06
C ALA A 69 -1.74 4.74 -2.86
N VAL A 70 -1.45 4.34 -1.63
CA VAL A 70 -0.35 3.42 -1.31
C VAL A 70 -0.57 2.03 -1.93
N LEU A 71 -1.80 1.53 -2.02
CA LEU A 71 -2.14 0.28 -2.73
C LEU A 71 -1.82 0.32 -4.23
N LEU A 72 -1.79 1.51 -4.83
CA LEU A 72 -1.43 1.65 -6.24
C LEU A 72 0.05 1.32 -6.48
N ILE A 73 0.90 1.32 -5.46
CA ILE A 73 2.33 1.07 -5.58
C ILE A 73 2.63 -0.38 -5.98
N PRO A 74 2.24 -1.41 -5.22
CA PRO A 74 2.45 -2.80 -5.64
C PRO A 74 1.75 -3.10 -6.97
N THR A 75 0.58 -2.49 -7.23
CA THR A 75 -0.13 -2.59 -8.51
C THR A 75 0.69 -2.04 -9.68
N ALA A 76 1.27 -0.84 -9.54
CA ALA A 76 2.12 -0.23 -10.55
C ALA A 76 3.39 -1.05 -10.79
N LEU A 77 4.01 -1.59 -9.73
CA LEU A 77 5.17 -2.47 -9.84
C LEU A 77 4.84 -3.77 -10.59
N ALA A 78 3.68 -4.38 -10.31
CA ALA A 78 3.23 -5.57 -11.02
C ALA A 78 2.96 -5.29 -12.51
N LEU A 79 2.32 -4.15 -12.82
CA LEU A 79 2.11 -3.71 -14.20
C LEU A 79 3.44 -3.47 -14.92
N MET A 80 4.42 -2.83 -14.26
CA MET A 80 5.77 -2.65 -14.80
C MET A 80 6.47 -3.98 -15.06
N SER A 81 6.37 -4.93 -14.12
CA SER A 81 6.90 -6.29 -14.28
C SER A 81 6.46 -6.89 -15.61
N LYS A 82 5.15 -6.81 -15.87
CA LYS A 82 4.53 -7.38 -17.06
C LYS A 82 4.87 -6.59 -18.32
N GLY A 83 4.80 -5.27 -18.27
CA GLY A 83 5.11 -4.40 -19.42
C GLY A 83 6.58 -4.44 -19.86
N LEU A 84 7.51 -4.65 -18.93
CA LEU A 84 8.95 -4.77 -19.22
C LEU A 84 9.39 -6.22 -19.50
N ASN A 85 8.48 -7.20 -19.40
CA ASN A 85 8.82 -8.63 -19.40
C ASN A 85 9.94 -8.98 -18.39
N TYR A 86 9.99 -8.30 -17.25
CA TYR A 86 10.93 -8.56 -16.15
C TYR A 86 10.21 -9.29 -15.02
N ASN A 87 10.92 -10.16 -14.30
CA ASN A 87 10.36 -10.81 -13.12
C ASN A 87 10.58 -9.93 -11.88
N PHE A 88 9.60 -9.07 -11.57
CA PHE A 88 9.54 -8.29 -10.34
C PHE A 88 8.62 -8.88 -9.28
N LYS A 89 8.17 -10.14 -9.42
CA LYS A 89 7.27 -10.76 -8.46
C LYS A 89 7.82 -10.66 -7.03
N TRP A 90 9.10 -10.97 -6.86
CA TRP A 90 9.79 -10.84 -5.57
C TRP A 90 9.76 -9.41 -5.01
N PHE A 91 9.88 -8.40 -5.88
CA PHE A 91 9.89 -7.00 -5.47
C PHE A 91 8.47 -6.53 -5.10
N VAL A 92 7.47 -6.93 -5.87
CA VAL A 92 6.05 -6.69 -5.55
C VAL A 92 5.70 -7.32 -4.19
N THR A 93 6.09 -8.58 -3.96
CA THR A 93 5.88 -9.28 -2.67
C THR A 93 6.54 -8.53 -1.52
N ILE A 94 7.83 -8.17 -1.63
CA ILE A 94 8.53 -7.41 -0.58
C ILE A 94 7.82 -6.09 -0.27
N VAL A 95 7.35 -5.37 -1.29
CA VAL A 95 6.62 -4.12 -1.08
C VAL A 95 5.31 -4.39 -0.34
N MET A 96 4.55 -5.42 -0.72
CA MET A 96 3.33 -5.79 0.01
C MET A 96 3.62 -6.20 1.46
N ASP A 97 4.66 -6.98 1.72
CA ASP A 97 5.07 -7.40 3.06
C ASP A 97 5.46 -6.21 3.93
N LEU A 98 6.21 -5.25 3.36
CA LEU A 98 6.56 -4.00 4.05
C LEU A 98 5.33 -3.16 4.39
N LEU A 99 4.33 -3.12 3.51
CA LEU A 99 3.07 -2.44 3.79
C LEU A 99 2.28 -3.13 4.91
N ILE A 100 2.24 -4.46 4.93
CA ILE A 100 1.65 -5.26 6.03
C ILE A 100 2.33 -4.91 7.36
N VAL A 101 3.66 -4.89 7.38
CA VAL A 101 4.42 -4.54 8.59
C VAL A 101 4.16 -3.10 9.00
N SER A 102 4.12 -2.16 8.05
CA SER A 102 3.81 -0.75 8.31
C SER A 102 2.43 -0.56 8.94
N ASP A 103 1.40 -1.22 8.40
CA ASP A 103 0.05 -1.16 8.98
C ASP A 103 0.02 -1.82 10.36
N GLY A 104 0.72 -2.94 10.55
CA GLY A 104 0.89 -3.57 11.86
C GLY A 104 1.50 -2.63 12.91
N ILE A 105 2.55 -1.89 12.55
CA ILE A 105 3.17 -0.88 13.43
C ILE A 105 2.17 0.23 13.76
N SER A 106 1.39 0.71 12.78
CA SER A 106 0.37 1.74 12.99
C SER A 106 -0.74 1.27 13.93
N ILE A 107 -1.21 0.03 13.78
CA ILE A 107 -2.20 -0.61 14.66
C ILE A 107 -1.71 -0.64 16.10
N ILE A 108 -0.49 -1.13 16.33
CA ILE A 108 0.09 -1.22 17.68
C ILE A 108 0.25 0.18 18.28
N SER A 109 0.71 1.15 17.50
CA SER A 109 0.87 2.55 17.94
C SER A 109 -0.48 3.17 18.33
N ASN A 110 -1.53 2.93 17.54
CA ASN A 110 -2.89 3.38 17.85
C ASN A 110 -3.40 2.74 19.14
N ILE A 111 -3.17 1.44 19.38
CA ILE A 111 -3.55 0.74 20.61
C ILE A 111 -2.84 1.31 21.84
N ILE A 112 -1.52 1.56 21.75
CA ILE A 112 -0.74 2.16 22.84
C ILE A 112 -1.27 3.55 23.15
N ALA A 113 -1.55 4.37 22.13
CA ALA A 113 -2.08 5.72 22.30
C ALA A 113 -3.46 5.72 22.99
N ILE A 114 -4.34 4.81 22.59
CA ILE A 114 -5.66 4.61 23.24
C ILE A 114 -5.47 4.21 24.71
N LYS A 115 -4.59 3.24 25.00
CA LYS A 115 -4.37 2.71 26.35
C LYS A 115 -3.74 3.75 27.29
N THR A 116 -2.76 4.50 26.79
CA THR A 116 -1.99 5.48 27.58
C THR A 116 -2.64 6.86 27.62
N LYS A 117 -3.61 7.12 26.74
CA LYS A 117 -4.20 8.45 26.50
C LYS A 117 -3.14 9.51 26.17
N LYS A 118 -2.03 9.10 25.57
CA LYS A 118 -0.96 9.98 25.10
C LYS A 118 -0.74 9.74 23.62
N GLU A 119 -0.33 10.79 22.91
CA GLU A 119 0.05 10.64 21.52
C GLU A 119 1.34 9.82 21.45
N VAL A 120 1.32 8.81 20.59
CA VAL A 120 2.49 7.99 20.28
C VAL A 120 2.99 8.46 18.93
N GLU A 121 4.27 8.83 18.88
CA GLU A 121 4.90 9.19 17.62
C GLU A 121 4.92 7.96 16.72
N ASN A 122 4.23 8.06 15.58
CA ASN A 122 4.20 6.98 14.62
C ASN A 122 5.58 6.87 13.98
N PHE A 123 6.17 5.67 14.00
CA PHE A 123 7.34 5.38 13.19
C PHE A 123 7.01 5.64 11.70
N ASP A 124 7.81 6.46 11.03
CA ASP A 124 7.57 6.91 9.65
C ASP A 124 7.91 5.80 8.61
N ALA A 125 7.38 4.60 8.84
CA ALA A 125 7.59 3.42 8.02
C ALA A 125 7.19 3.67 6.56
N MET A 126 6.04 4.31 6.35
CA MET A 126 5.50 4.55 5.02
C MET A 126 6.45 5.41 4.19
N THR A 127 6.94 6.53 4.71
CA THR A 127 7.85 7.40 3.97
C THR A 127 9.17 6.69 3.65
N LEU A 128 9.68 5.87 4.57
CA LEU A 128 10.87 5.06 4.34
C LEU A 128 10.65 4.06 3.20
N ILE A 129 9.49 3.38 3.17
CA ILE A 129 9.11 2.46 2.09
C ILE A 129 9.05 3.21 0.75
N LEU A 130 8.34 4.35 0.69
CA LEU A 130 8.18 5.13 -0.53
C LEU A 130 9.52 5.61 -1.11
N LYS A 131 10.41 6.12 -0.24
CA LYS A 131 11.76 6.56 -0.64
C LYS A 131 12.57 5.38 -1.18
N SER A 132 12.56 4.26 -0.48
CA SER A 132 13.29 3.05 -0.88
C SER A 132 12.83 2.52 -2.24
N ILE A 133 11.51 2.48 -2.48
CA ILE A 133 10.95 2.06 -3.78
C ILE A 133 11.39 3.03 -4.88
N ARG A 134 11.23 4.34 -4.65
CA ARG A 134 11.64 5.36 -5.62
C ARG A 134 13.10 5.24 -6.01
N GLU A 135 13.99 5.09 -5.04
CA GLU A 135 15.43 4.97 -5.27
C GLU A 135 15.77 3.73 -6.10
N ARG A 136 15.15 2.57 -5.79
CA ARG A 136 15.33 1.36 -6.59
C ARG A 136 14.81 1.50 -8.03
N LEU A 137 13.69 2.17 -8.23
CA LEU A 137 13.15 2.44 -9.57
C LEU A 137 14.07 3.38 -10.37
N ILE A 138 14.64 4.40 -9.73
CA ILE A 138 15.63 5.28 -10.38
C ILE A 138 16.89 4.48 -10.78
N GLN A 139 17.36 3.57 -9.93
CA GLN A 139 18.50 2.71 -10.25
C GLN A 139 18.19 1.79 -11.44
N LEU A 140 17.00 1.19 -11.48
CA LEU A 140 16.55 0.39 -12.62
C LEU A 140 16.53 1.22 -13.91
N PHE A 141 15.95 2.42 -13.86
CA PHE A 141 15.90 3.33 -15.01
C PHE A 141 17.30 3.68 -15.53
N LYS A 142 18.23 4.02 -14.63
CA LYS A 142 19.65 4.28 -14.99
C LYS A 142 20.30 3.07 -15.65
N ARG A 143 20.07 1.86 -15.15
CA ARG A 143 20.60 0.62 -15.77
C ARG A 143 20.07 0.43 -17.18
N LEU A 144 18.77 0.67 -17.40
CA LEU A 144 18.16 0.57 -18.73
C LEU A 144 18.73 1.61 -19.70
N LEU A 145 18.97 2.85 -19.24
CA LEU A 145 19.60 3.88 -20.07
C LEU A 145 21.02 3.51 -20.52
N ILE A 146 21.83 2.96 -19.61
CA ILE A 146 23.21 2.55 -19.94
C ILE A 146 23.22 1.44 -21.00
N THR A 147 22.24 0.54 -21.00
CA THR A 147 22.10 -0.49 -22.04
C THR A 147 21.82 0.10 -23.42
N ILE A 148 21.15 1.26 -23.50
CA ILE A 148 20.79 1.94 -24.76
C ILE A 148 21.93 2.83 -25.26
N ASP A 149 22.58 3.58 -24.37
CA ASP A 149 23.73 4.43 -24.71
C ASP A 149 24.79 4.37 -23.58
N PRO A 150 25.97 3.76 -23.84
CA PRO A 150 27.04 3.65 -22.86
C PRO A 150 27.59 4.99 -22.37
N LYS A 151 27.36 6.10 -23.09
CA LYS A 151 27.80 7.45 -22.69
C LYS A 151 27.17 7.93 -21.38
N TYR A 152 26.11 7.28 -20.90
CA TYR A 152 25.52 7.53 -19.59
C TYR A 152 26.19 6.76 -18.44
N HIS A 153 27.44 6.29 -18.60
CA HIS A 153 28.26 5.87 -17.48
C HIS A 153 28.37 7.03 -16.46
N ILE A 154 27.65 6.88 -15.36
CA ILE A 154 27.66 7.84 -14.27
C ILE A 154 29.04 7.77 -13.60
N GLU A 155 29.81 8.85 -13.72
CA GLU A 155 30.97 9.10 -12.87
C GLU A 155 30.56 8.90 -11.41
N LYS A 156 31.35 8.07 -10.71
CA LYS A 156 31.10 7.60 -9.35
C LYS A 156 30.85 8.72 -8.34
#